data_AF-A0A1A7KCC0-F1
#
_entry.id   AF-A0A1A7KCC0-F1
#
_cell.length_a   1.000
_cell.length_b   1.000
_cell.length_c   1.000
_cell.angle_alpha   90.00
_cell.angle_beta   90.00
_cell.angle_gamma   90.00
#
_symmetry.space_group_name_H-M   'P 1'
#
loop_
_entity.id
_entity.type
_entity.pdbx_description
1 polymer ?
#
loop_
_entity_poly.entity_id
_entity_poly.type
_entity_poly.pdbx_seq_one_letter_code
_entity_poly.pdbx_strand_id
1 'polypeptide(L)'
;MKIAFLADVHFQDLYGEFSDSNFKGIENPKTGKKTILRTMDSQLHSTRIFNENYFAFLAALDDIAKRNIKIVALPGDYTDDGQAYNLRGLKKILENYQKKYKMRFFITTGNHDPVGPFLKQGGKSDFMNENGDELSIVSHEKLIKNKDQRTVVTKDIAMSGYLEILNEMKNFGFTASEKDLFWQTPFSTDLYEQFNFKNALKDSEYSNRMYEVSEGFSVPDFSYVVEPTEGIWLMAIDGNTYIPKNNNGNPKDENNFQGASIGYNNVLTNKKHLFSWVEKVVGEAKKHKKTLIAFTHYPILDFNDNANEEIKKLLGKDKWQMDRVPQDEVAELLAKVGLKLHFAGHMHINDTGIKKFDNGKMLVNIQVPSLAAYIPGYKILTVNSEDKFEIETVSIKNVPRFNELFPLYEKEFDNLKSNNSKEIWNKDILKTKNYQDFTLFHLKELVRLRFIPSDWPKDFIEKASKLSGKDLLELSSGNQKISNKIKNKFAKWNFEDAFLNLYQLQSADELAKKDIPKKRLAQYKLLEQNFEHLKTDDAFLNQLKTFFKILEKLSSGDASDHFKIDFQKGEIVNLN
;
A
#
# COMPACT_ATOMS: atom_id res chain seq x y z
N MET A 1 -4.64 -18.04 -17.82
CA MET A 1 -3.83 -16.83 -18.10
C MET A 1 -3.25 -16.27 -16.80
N LYS A 2 -2.10 -15.57 -16.80
CA LYS A 2 -1.50 -14.96 -15.60
C LYS A 2 -1.47 -13.43 -15.67
N ILE A 3 -1.74 -12.77 -14.55
CA ILE A 3 -1.69 -11.31 -14.37
C ILE A 3 -0.89 -11.01 -13.08
N ALA A 4 0.05 -10.08 -13.15
CA ALA A 4 0.79 -9.63 -11.97
C ALA A 4 0.19 -8.32 -11.42
N PHE A 5 0.16 -8.17 -10.10
CA PHE A 5 -0.30 -6.96 -9.42
C PHE A 5 0.83 -6.39 -8.54
N LEU A 6 1.17 -5.13 -8.77
CA LEU A 6 2.18 -4.35 -8.05
C LEU A 6 1.54 -3.10 -7.48
N ALA A 7 1.21 -3.07 -6.20
CA ALA A 7 0.64 -1.90 -5.54
C ALA A 7 1.70 -1.13 -4.75
N ASP A 8 1.45 0.16 -4.52
CA ASP A 8 2.24 0.98 -3.59
C ASP A 8 3.74 0.91 -3.90
N VAL A 9 4.10 1.04 -5.17
CA VAL A 9 5.50 1.03 -5.61
C VAL A 9 6.23 2.24 -5.02
N HIS A 10 5.52 3.37 -4.90
CA HIS A 10 6.04 4.64 -4.37
C HIS A 10 7.30 5.12 -5.08
N PHE A 11 7.39 4.88 -6.39
CA PHE A 11 8.62 5.07 -7.16
C PHE A 11 9.16 6.50 -7.01
N GLN A 12 10.41 6.60 -6.58
CA GLN A 12 11.21 7.81 -6.62
C GLN A 12 12.36 7.61 -7.62
N ASP A 13 12.50 8.49 -8.61
CA ASP A 13 13.58 8.39 -9.59
C ASP A 13 14.90 8.89 -9.01
N LEU A 14 15.63 7.97 -8.37
CA LEU A 14 16.95 8.20 -7.78
C LEU A 14 17.96 8.82 -8.75
N TYR A 15 17.81 8.58 -10.06
CA TYR A 15 18.73 9.04 -11.10
C TYR A 15 18.04 9.92 -12.14
N GLY A 16 16.89 10.50 -11.77
CA GLY A 16 16.13 11.41 -12.60
C GLY A 16 16.82 12.77 -12.75
N GLU A 17 16.29 13.57 -13.68
CA GLU A 17 16.72 14.96 -13.87
C GLU A 17 15.51 15.89 -13.79
N PHE A 18 15.72 17.04 -13.13
CA PHE A 18 14.80 18.15 -13.13
C PHE A 18 14.93 18.94 -14.44
N SER A 19 13.80 19.30 -15.03
CA SER A 19 13.70 19.97 -16.34
C SER A 19 14.11 21.44 -16.29
N ASP A 20 14.11 22.04 -15.11
CA ASP A 20 14.35 23.46 -14.87
C ASP A 20 15.40 23.73 -13.78
N SER A 21 16.14 22.72 -13.36
CA SER A 21 17.19 22.84 -12.34
C SER A 21 18.41 22.00 -12.69
N ASN A 22 19.60 22.54 -12.41
CA ASN A 22 20.87 21.85 -12.60
C ASN A 22 21.23 20.93 -11.43
N PHE A 23 20.39 20.84 -10.40
CA PHE A 23 20.62 19.93 -9.28
C PHE A 23 20.44 18.47 -9.74
N LYS A 24 21.49 17.65 -9.56
CA LYS A 24 21.49 16.24 -9.97
C LYS A 24 21.51 15.26 -8.79
N GLY A 25 21.41 15.76 -7.56
CA GLY A 25 21.62 14.94 -6.35
C GLY A 25 23.07 14.95 -5.85
N ILE A 26 23.31 14.13 -4.82
CA ILE A 26 24.63 13.91 -4.19
C ILE A 26 25.39 12.80 -4.94
N GLU A 27 26.72 12.90 -5.00
CA GLU A 27 27.52 11.80 -5.56
C GLU A 27 27.57 10.60 -4.63
N ASN A 28 27.15 9.45 -5.14
CA ASN A 28 27.34 8.17 -4.46
C ASN A 28 28.81 7.75 -4.55
N PRO A 29 29.57 7.71 -3.45
CA PRO A 29 31.00 7.41 -3.49
C PRO A 29 31.31 5.98 -3.95
N LYS A 30 30.34 5.06 -3.88
CA LYS A 30 30.49 3.67 -4.33
C LYS A 30 30.32 3.51 -5.84
N THR A 31 29.54 4.39 -6.49
CA THR A 31 29.20 4.22 -7.92
C THR A 31 29.57 5.41 -8.80
N GLY A 32 29.93 6.55 -8.22
CA GLY A 32 30.19 7.82 -8.91
C GLY A 32 28.95 8.47 -9.52
N LYS A 33 27.75 7.90 -9.31
CA LYS A 33 26.50 8.45 -9.85
C LYS A 33 25.97 9.54 -8.94
N LYS A 34 25.44 10.62 -9.53
CA LYS A 34 24.62 11.58 -8.78
C LYS A 34 23.26 10.95 -8.47
N THR A 35 22.77 11.15 -7.25
CA THR A 35 21.59 10.47 -6.71
C THR A 35 20.69 11.43 -5.94
N ILE A 36 19.42 11.49 -6.32
CA ILE A 36 18.36 12.25 -5.63
C ILE A 36 17.67 11.29 -4.65
N LEU A 37 18.14 11.28 -3.40
CA LEU A 37 17.61 10.42 -2.33
C LEU A 37 17.07 11.22 -1.14
N ARG A 38 16.17 10.58 -0.40
CA ARG A 38 15.71 11.02 0.93
C ARG A 38 16.68 10.54 2.01
N THR A 39 16.72 11.23 3.14
CA THR A 39 17.52 10.82 4.31
C THR A 39 17.03 9.48 4.88
N MET A 40 17.93 8.70 5.48
CA MET A 40 17.58 7.48 6.22
C MET A 40 16.63 7.81 7.37
N ASP A 41 16.87 8.92 8.08
CA ASP A 41 15.97 9.36 9.15
C ASP A 41 14.51 9.50 8.66
N SER A 42 14.31 10.15 7.51
CA SER A 42 12.98 10.28 6.90
C SER A 42 12.37 8.91 6.55
N GLN A 43 13.17 7.99 6.00
CA GLN A 43 12.70 6.65 5.68
C GLN A 43 12.19 5.92 6.93
N LEU A 44 12.90 5.99 8.05
CA LEU A 44 12.54 5.29 9.29
C LEU A 44 11.31 5.87 10.00
N HIS A 45 10.95 7.12 9.73
CA HIS A 45 9.72 7.75 10.21
C HIS A 45 8.53 7.58 9.24
N SER A 46 8.76 7.00 8.07
CA SER A 46 7.73 6.79 7.04
C SER A 46 7.21 5.36 7.04
N THR A 47 5.92 5.18 6.73
CA THR A 47 5.29 3.86 6.50
C THR A 47 5.75 3.20 5.21
N ARG A 48 6.63 3.86 4.45
CA ARG A 48 7.24 3.38 3.21
C ARG A 48 8.70 3.80 3.14
N ILE A 49 9.51 2.90 2.61
CA ILE A 49 10.87 3.19 2.16
C ILE A 49 10.80 4.05 0.89
N PHE A 50 11.59 5.12 0.83
CA PHE A 50 11.56 6.09 -0.26
C PHE A 50 12.56 5.80 -1.38
N ASN A 51 13.67 5.15 -1.05
CA ASN A 51 14.82 5.06 -1.95
C ASN A 51 15.01 3.65 -2.52
N GLU A 52 15.07 2.62 -1.67
CA GLU A 52 15.42 1.25 -2.12
C GLU A 52 14.33 0.60 -2.98
N ASN A 53 13.09 1.07 -2.87
CA ASN A 53 11.97 0.67 -3.72
C ASN A 53 12.24 0.92 -5.22
N TYR A 54 13.12 1.86 -5.60
CA TYR A 54 13.64 1.97 -6.97
C TYR A 54 14.23 0.64 -7.46
N PHE A 55 15.09 0.03 -6.65
CA PHE A 55 15.74 -1.23 -7.01
C PHE A 55 14.76 -2.41 -6.88
N ALA A 56 13.91 -2.39 -5.86
CA ALA A 56 12.91 -3.43 -5.65
C ALA A 56 11.91 -3.51 -6.82
N PHE A 57 11.50 -2.37 -7.37
CA PHE A 57 10.61 -2.30 -8.52
C PHE A 57 11.23 -2.91 -9.78
N LEU A 58 12.50 -2.59 -10.06
CA LEU A 58 13.23 -3.20 -11.17
C LEU A 58 13.37 -4.73 -10.97
N ALA A 59 13.70 -5.17 -9.76
CA ALA A 59 13.81 -6.59 -9.45
C ALA A 59 12.47 -7.34 -9.62
N ALA A 60 11.36 -6.73 -9.19
CA ALA A 60 10.02 -7.27 -9.37
C ALA A 60 9.64 -7.41 -10.85
N LEU A 61 9.86 -6.35 -11.64
CA LEU A 61 9.58 -6.38 -13.08
C LEU A 61 10.45 -7.41 -13.83
N ASP A 62 11.72 -7.55 -13.46
CA ASP A 62 12.60 -8.59 -14.00
C ASP A 62 12.12 -10.01 -13.63
N ASP A 63 11.61 -10.23 -12.42
CA ASP A 63 11.04 -11.51 -12.01
C ASP A 63 9.74 -11.82 -12.79
N ILE A 64 8.84 -10.85 -12.91
CA ILE A 64 7.61 -10.95 -13.71
C ILE A 64 7.96 -11.27 -15.18
N ALA A 65 9.01 -10.65 -15.72
CA ALA A 65 9.49 -10.92 -17.07
C ALA A 65 10.00 -12.36 -17.24
N LYS A 66 10.80 -12.84 -16.27
CA LYS A 66 11.29 -14.23 -16.25
C LYS A 66 10.16 -15.24 -16.17
N ARG A 67 9.07 -14.92 -15.46
CA ARG A 67 7.84 -15.72 -15.38
C ARG A 67 6.97 -15.63 -16.62
N ASN A 68 7.38 -14.86 -17.64
CA ASN A 68 6.67 -14.63 -18.89
C ASN A 68 5.24 -14.08 -18.73
N ILE A 69 5.00 -13.30 -17.67
CA ILE A 69 3.72 -12.63 -17.44
C ILE A 69 3.67 -11.36 -18.28
N LYS A 70 2.59 -11.18 -19.06
CA LYS A 70 2.45 -10.08 -20.02
C LYS A 70 1.53 -8.96 -19.58
N ILE A 71 0.61 -9.23 -18.64
CA ILE A 71 -0.31 -8.22 -18.11
C ILE A 71 0.11 -7.92 -16.68
N VAL A 72 0.33 -6.64 -16.41
CA VAL A 72 0.71 -6.14 -15.09
C VAL A 72 -0.24 -5.00 -14.72
N ALA A 73 -0.89 -5.10 -13.56
CA ALA A 73 -1.75 -4.06 -13.02
C ALA A 73 -1.07 -3.37 -11.83
N LEU A 74 -1.24 -2.05 -11.72
CA LEU A 74 -0.72 -1.25 -10.61
C LEU A 74 -1.88 -0.57 -9.87
N PRO A 75 -2.34 -1.15 -8.73
CA PRO A 75 -3.41 -0.60 -7.89
C PRO A 75 -3.03 0.66 -7.10
N GLY A 76 -2.67 1.73 -7.81
CA GLY A 76 -2.36 3.04 -7.24
C GLY A 76 -1.01 3.11 -6.50
N ASP A 77 -0.66 4.35 -6.15
CA ASP A 77 0.57 4.75 -5.46
C ASP A 77 1.82 4.22 -6.15
N TYR A 78 1.86 4.39 -7.47
CA TYR A 78 2.99 3.96 -8.29
C TYR A 78 4.14 4.98 -8.27
N THR A 79 3.92 6.23 -7.81
CA THR A 79 4.95 7.26 -7.61
C THR A 79 4.94 7.85 -6.19
N ASP A 80 6.03 8.55 -5.81
CA ASP A 80 5.99 9.50 -4.69
C ASP A 80 5.39 10.85 -5.12
N ASP A 81 4.15 11.11 -4.69
CA ASP A 81 3.36 12.35 -4.85
C ASP A 81 3.19 12.84 -6.30
N GLY A 82 3.26 11.95 -7.29
CA GLY A 82 3.09 12.28 -8.71
C GLY A 82 4.09 13.30 -9.24
N GLN A 83 5.22 13.52 -8.56
CA GLN A 83 6.19 14.54 -8.97
C GLN A 83 6.66 14.29 -10.41
N ALA A 84 6.83 15.35 -11.20
CA ALA A 84 7.00 15.22 -12.64
C ALA A 84 8.24 14.40 -13.05
N TYR A 85 9.34 14.52 -12.29
CA TYR A 85 10.53 13.71 -12.53
C TYR A 85 10.31 12.21 -12.22
N ASN A 86 9.53 11.88 -11.18
CA ASN A 86 9.14 10.51 -10.87
C ASN A 86 8.27 9.91 -11.97
N LEU A 87 7.29 10.66 -12.47
CA LEU A 87 6.42 10.20 -13.56
C LEU A 87 7.21 9.90 -14.84
N ARG A 88 8.13 10.80 -15.24
CA ARG A 88 9.00 10.57 -16.41
C ARG A 88 9.90 9.35 -16.23
N GLY A 89 10.51 9.20 -15.04
CA GLY A 89 11.35 8.06 -14.70
C GLY A 89 10.58 6.73 -14.76
N LEU A 90 9.41 6.69 -14.13
CA LEU A 90 8.53 5.52 -14.13
C LEU A 90 8.10 5.15 -15.55
N LYS A 91 7.60 6.11 -16.33
CA LYS A 91 7.22 5.88 -17.73
C LYS A 91 8.35 5.27 -18.54
N LYS A 92 9.56 5.82 -18.44
CA LYS A 92 10.74 5.28 -19.14
C LYS A 92 11.02 3.83 -18.76
N ILE A 93 10.87 3.47 -17.49
CA ILE A 93 10.99 2.08 -17.03
C ILE A 93 9.90 1.23 -17.68
N LEU A 94 8.63 1.61 -17.54
CA LEU A 94 7.50 0.84 -18.07
C LEU A 94 7.60 0.64 -19.59
N GLU A 95 7.89 1.69 -20.36
CA GLU A 95 8.08 1.62 -21.82
C GLU A 95 9.22 0.68 -22.22
N ASN A 96 10.32 0.66 -21.46
CA ASN A 96 11.41 -0.28 -21.69
C ASN A 96 10.95 -1.74 -21.50
N TYR A 97 10.17 -2.03 -20.46
CA TYR A 97 9.62 -3.37 -20.24
C TYR A 97 8.54 -3.74 -21.28
N GLN A 98 7.73 -2.79 -21.73
CA GLN A 98 6.81 -2.99 -22.86
C GLN A 98 7.59 -3.37 -24.14
N LYS A 99 8.67 -2.63 -24.46
CA LYS A 99 9.47 -2.86 -25.67
C LYS A 99 10.19 -4.21 -25.61
N LYS A 100 10.88 -4.49 -24.50
CA LYS A 100 11.77 -5.66 -24.34
C LYS A 100 11.00 -6.95 -24.09
N TYR A 101 9.98 -6.92 -23.23
CA TYR A 101 9.29 -8.14 -22.77
C TYR A 101 7.84 -8.24 -23.24
N LYS A 102 7.34 -7.26 -24.01
CA LYS A 102 5.95 -7.20 -24.51
C LYS A 102 4.92 -7.18 -23.38
N MET A 103 5.30 -6.60 -22.24
CA MET A 103 4.37 -6.34 -21.15
C MET A 103 3.36 -5.26 -21.54
N ARG A 104 2.20 -5.30 -20.91
CA ARG A 104 1.15 -4.29 -20.94
C ARG A 104 0.85 -3.91 -19.49
N PHE A 105 0.82 -2.61 -19.21
CA PHE A 105 0.61 -2.06 -17.88
C PHE A 105 -0.76 -1.39 -17.81
N PHE A 106 -1.49 -1.64 -16.73
CA PHE A 106 -2.81 -1.07 -16.45
C PHE A 106 -2.79 -0.46 -15.05
N ILE A 107 -2.89 0.85 -14.97
CA ILE A 107 -2.76 1.58 -13.71
C ILE A 107 -4.11 2.17 -13.30
N THR A 108 -4.30 2.39 -12.00
CA THR A 108 -5.30 3.29 -11.44
C THR A 108 -4.59 4.24 -10.48
N THR A 109 -5.26 5.30 -10.02
CA THR A 109 -4.68 6.30 -9.11
C THR A 109 -4.82 5.89 -7.63
N GLY A 110 -3.77 6.11 -6.85
CA GLY A 110 -3.80 6.16 -5.39
C GLY A 110 -3.67 7.58 -4.84
N ASN A 111 -3.63 7.76 -3.52
CA ASN A 111 -3.59 9.09 -2.90
C ASN A 111 -2.21 9.78 -2.95
N HIS A 112 -1.18 9.08 -3.40
CA HIS A 112 0.16 9.60 -3.67
C HIS A 112 0.47 9.69 -5.18
N ASP A 113 -0.47 9.33 -6.06
CA ASP A 113 -0.32 9.62 -7.49
C ASP A 113 -0.76 11.07 -7.75
N PRO A 114 -2.06 11.42 -7.87
CA PRO A 114 -2.46 12.77 -7.56
C PRO A 114 -2.58 12.89 -6.04
N VAL A 115 -1.97 13.91 -5.44
CA VAL A 115 -2.22 14.25 -4.02
C VAL A 115 -3.48 15.11 -3.84
N GLY A 116 -4.01 15.62 -4.95
CA GLY A 116 -5.11 16.55 -5.08
C GLY A 116 -5.66 16.51 -6.50
N PRO A 117 -6.85 17.07 -6.77
CA PRO A 117 -7.44 17.00 -8.11
C PRO A 117 -6.65 17.81 -9.15
N PHE A 118 -5.91 18.83 -8.70
CA PHE A 118 -5.15 19.76 -9.54
C PHE A 118 -3.70 19.85 -9.08
N LEU A 119 -2.82 20.28 -9.99
CA LEU A 119 -1.41 20.55 -9.70
C LEU A 119 -1.27 21.46 -8.48
N LYS A 120 -0.46 21.03 -7.52
CA LYS A 120 -0.24 21.77 -6.28
C LYS A 120 1.21 22.11 -6.07
N GLN A 121 1.47 23.40 -5.89
CA GLN A 121 2.79 23.90 -5.48
C GLN A 121 3.15 23.31 -4.11
N GLY A 122 4.38 22.85 -3.97
CA GLY A 122 4.81 22.07 -2.81
C GLY A 122 6.30 21.80 -2.79
N GLY A 123 6.70 20.84 -1.97
CA GLY A 123 8.09 20.46 -1.82
C GLY A 123 8.29 19.50 -0.66
N LYS A 124 9.53 19.05 -0.51
CA LYS A 124 9.97 18.17 0.59
C LYS A 124 11.24 18.77 1.21
N SER A 125 11.41 18.58 2.51
CA SER A 125 12.52 19.17 3.27
C SER A 125 13.68 18.19 3.54
N ASP A 126 13.51 16.93 3.17
CA ASP A 126 14.24 15.78 3.66
C ASP A 126 14.91 14.97 2.52
N PHE A 127 15.26 15.66 1.43
CA PHE A 127 16.28 15.15 0.52
C PHE A 127 17.67 15.26 1.16
N MET A 128 18.69 14.65 0.58
CA MET A 128 20.05 14.71 1.12
C MET A 128 20.94 15.69 0.32
N ASN A 129 21.70 16.53 1.03
CA ASN A 129 22.73 17.39 0.43
C ASN A 129 24.14 16.73 0.43
N GLU A 130 25.11 17.43 -0.15
CA GLU A 130 26.52 17.00 -0.25
C GLU A 130 27.25 16.84 1.10
N ASN A 131 26.67 17.19 2.24
CA ASN A 131 27.23 16.99 3.58
C ASN A 131 26.53 15.86 4.34
N GLY A 132 25.45 15.29 3.81
CA GLY A 132 24.59 14.37 4.55
C GLY A 132 23.55 15.06 5.43
N ASP A 133 23.32 16.37 5.28
CA ASP A 133 22.18 17.04 5.91
C ASP A 133 20.94 16.99 5.02
N GLU A 134 19.81 17.31 5.64
CA GLU A 134 18.55 17.58 4.98
C GLU A 134 18.64 18.75 3.98
N LEU A 135 18.07 18.53 2.80
CA LEU A 135 17.96 19.46 1.69
C LEU A 135 16.49 19.69 1.37
N SER A 136 16.08 20.96 1.43
CA SER A 136 14.77 21.34 0.92
C SER A 136 14.77 21.44 -0.59
N ILE A 137 13.77 20.82 -1.23
CA ILE A 137 13.46 20.97 -2.65
C ILE A 137 12.00 21.44 -2.74
N VAL A 138 11.78 22.65 -3.29
CA VAL A 138 10.45 23.28 -3.37
C VAL A 138 10.14 23.74 -4.79
N SER A 139 8.86 23.83 -5.12
CA SER A 139 8.42 24.16 -6.48
C SER A 139 8.42 25.65 -6.79
N HIS A 140 8.51 26.50 -5.76
CA HIS A 140 8.46 27.94 -5.91
C HIS A 140 9.22 28.64 -4.77
N GLU A 141 9.90 29.76 -5.05
CA GLU A 141 10.72 30.49 -4.06
C GLU A 141 9.96 30.93 -2.80
N LYS A 142 8.70 31.33 -2.96
CA LYS A 142 7.77 31.66 -1.86
C LYS A 142 7.58 30.53 -0.83
N LEU A 143 7.91 29.28 -1.17
CA LEU A 143 7.82 28.13 -0.26
C LEU A 143 9.10 27.90 0.55
N ILE A 144 10.16 28.69 0.32
CA ILE A 144 11.38 28.63 1.11
C ILE A 144 11.07 29.12 2.52
N LYS A 145 11.09 28.20 3.50
CA LYS A 145 10.80 28.51 4.91
C LYS A 145 11.96 29.20 5.62
N ASN A 146 13.19 28.77 5.35
CA ASN A 146 14.41 29.32 5.94
C ASN A 146 15.37 29.78 4.83
N LYS A 147 15.61 31.09 4.75
CA LYS A 147 16.49 31.68 3.72
C LYS A 147 17.96 31.33 3.91
N ASP A 148 18.36 30.96 5.12
CA ASP A 148 19.75 30.58 5.44
C ASP A 148 20.02 29.10 5.13
N GLN A 149 18.97 28.30 4.92
CA GLN A 149 19.10 26.90 4.51
C GLN A 149 19.19 26.79 2.99
N ARG A 150 20.20 26.05 2.51
CA ARG A 150 20.30 25.69 1.09
C ARG A 150 19.02 25.00 0.63
N THR A 151 18.36 25.58 -0.37
CA THR A 151 17.11 25.07 -0.95
C THR A 151 17.24 24.99 -2.46
N VAL A 152 16.77 23.90 -3.07
CA VAL A 152 16.65 23.76 -4.52
C VAL A 152 15.24 24.19 -4.91
N VAL A 153 15.13 25.05 -5.93
CA VAL A 153 13.83 25.44 -6.51
C VAL A 153 13.69 24.78 -7.87
N THR A 154 12.62 24.03 -8.08
CA THR A 154 12.32 23.32 -9.33
C THR A 154 10.84 23.01 -9.42
N LYS A 155 10.18 23.35 -10.53
CA LYS A 155 8.75 23.08 -10.71
C LYS A 155 8.41 21.58 -10.68
N ASP A 156 9.38 20.72 -10.98
CA ASP A 156 9.17 19.28 -11.09
C ASP A 156 8.94 18.57 -9.74
N ILE A 157 9.18 19.26 -8.61
CA ILE A 157 8.83 18.75 -7.27
C ILE A 157 7.39 19.10 -6.86
N ALA A 158 6.67 19.89 -7.67
CA ALA A 158 5.25 20.12 -7.45
C ALA A 158 4.50 18.78 -7.50
N MET A 159 3.45 18.69 -6.70
CA MET A 159 2.67 17.46 -6.60
C MET A 159 1.60 17.49 -7.69
N SER A 160 1.60 16.49 -8.57
CA SER A 160 0.74 16.48 -9.75
C SER A 160 -0.75 16.39 -9.40
N GLY A 161 -1.57 16.98 -10.25
CA GLY A 161 -2.99 16.65 -10.33
C GLY A 161 -3.22 15.57 -11.39
N TYR A 162 -4.49 15.30 -11.67
CA TYR A 162 -4.87 14.30 -12.67
C TYR A 162 -4.44 14.66 -14.09
N LEU A 163 -4.43 15.96 -14.44
CA LEU A 163 -4.06 16.40 -15.78
C LEU A 163 -2.60 16.06 -16.09
N GLU A 164 -1.69 16.36 -15.17
CA GLU A 164 -0.26 16.05 -15.31
C GLU A 164 -0.02 14.54 -15.38
N ILE A 165 -0.72 13.77 -14.55
CA ILE A 165 -0.66 12.30 -14.56
C ILE A 165 -1.15 11.74 -15.89
N LEU A 166 -2.29 12.21 -16.41
CA LEU A 166 -2.80 11.75 -17.69
C LEU A 166 -1.81 12.06 -18.82
N ASN A 167 -1.25 13.26 -18.85
CA ASN A 167 -0.30 13.67 -19.88
C ASN A 167 0.92 12.75 -19.95
N GLU A 168 1.46 12.35 -18.80
CA GLU A 168 2.65 11.49 -18.76
C GLU A 168 2.30 10.00 -18.92
N MET A 169 1.24 9.53 -18.24
CA MET A 169 0.94 8.11 -18.01
C MET A 169 -0.25 7.57 -18.83
N LYS A 170 -0.84 8.34 -19.74
CA LYS A 170 -2.04 7.95 -20.53
C LYS A 170 -2.00 6.55 -21.17
N ASN A 171 -0.83 6.11 -21.63
CA ASN A 171 -0.67 4.88 -22.40
C ASN A 171 -0.67 3.60 -21.52
N PHE A 172 -0.83 3.74 -20.20
CA PHE A 172 -0.85 2.63 -19.26
C PHE A 172 -2.27 2.33 -18.74
N GLY A 173 -3.25 2.40 -19.65
CA GLY A 173 -4.65 2.02 -19.40
C GLY A 173 -5.63 3.20 -19.29
N PHE A 174 -5.15 4.40 -18.91
CA PHE A 174 -6.03 5.58 -18.81
C PHE A 174 -6.61 6.05 -20.15
N THR A 175 -6.02 5.66 -21.27
CA THR A 175 -6.55 5.92 -22.61
C THR A 175 -6.67 4.61 -23.38
N ALA A 176 -7.70 4.53 -24.23
CA ALA A 176 -7.90 3.39 -25.10
C ALA A 176 -6.68 3.17 -26.00
N SER A 177 -6.31 1.91 -26.21
CA SER A 177 -5.28 1.49 -27.16
C SER A 177 -5.91 0.75 -28.34
N GLU A 178 -5.32 0.86 -29.53
CA GLU A 178 -5.72 0.03 -30.70
C GLU A 178 -5.56 -1.48 -30.45
N LYS A 179 -4.80 -1.86 -29.41
CA LYS A 179 -4.60 -3.24 -28.98
C LYS A 179 -5.70 -3.73 -28.02
N ASP A 180 -6.61 -2.86 -27.61
CA ASP A 180 -7.73 -3.23 -26.74
C ASP A 180 -8.90 -3.73 -27.58
N LEU A 181 -9.50 -4.84 -27.14
CA LEU A 181 -10.73 -5.34 -27.76
C LEU A 181 -11.96 -4.55 -27.30
N PHE A 182 -11.84 -3.88 -26.17
CA PHE A 182 -12.86 -3.06 -25.55
C PHE A 182 -12.23 -2.11 -24.55
N TRP A 183 -12.75 -0.88 -24.45
CA TRP A 183 -12.34 0.10 -23.44
C TRP A 183 -13.47 1.10 -23.20
N GLN A 184 -13.78 1.40 -21.93
CA GLN A 184 -14.82 2.36 -21.54
C GLN A 184 -14.56 3.02 -20.18
N THR A 185 -15.21 4.15 -19.92
CA THR A 185 -15.24 4.86 -18.62
C THR A 185 -16.65 4.86 -18.03
N PRO A 186 -16.84 5.35 -16.79
CA PRO A 186 -18.16 5.67 -16.24
C PRO A 186 -19.00 6.63 -17.08
N PHE A 187 -18.37 7.42 -17.94
CA PHE A 187 -19.00 8.48 -18.74
C PHE A 187 -19.23 8.06 -20.20
N SER A 188 -18.75 6.87 -20.58
CA SER A 188 -18.94 6.31 -21.92
C SER A 188 -20.40 5.91 -22.17
N THR A 189 -20.91 6.28 -23.34
CA THR A 189 -22.30 5.98 -23.74
C THR A 189 -22.42 4.72 -24.60
N ASP A 190 -21.36 4.35 -25.33
CA ASP A 190 -21.37 3.25 -26.28
C ASP A 190 -21.65 1.90 -25.58
N LEU A 191 -22.31 0.98 -26.28
CA LEU A 191 -22.50 -0.40 -25.84
C LEU A 191 -21.27 -1.25 -26.22
N TYR A 192 -21.11 -2.42 -25.57
CA TYR A 192 -19.99 -3.33 -25.84
C TYR A 192 -19.91 -3.72 -27.33
N GLU A 193 -21.03 -4.10 -27.95
CA GLU A 193 -21.09 -4.52 -29.35
C GLU A 193 -20.84 -3.37 -30.35
N GLN A 194 -20.91 -2.14 -29.87
CA GLN A 194 -20.71 -0.92 -30.65
C GLN A 194 -19.32 -0.31 -30.41
N PHE A 195 -18.44 -1.02 -29.70
CA PHE A 195 -17.11 -0.53 -29.36
C PHE A 195 -16.39 0.00 -30.61
N ASN A 196 -15.96 1.25 -30.51
CA ASN A 196 -15.20 1.92 -31.54
C ASN A 196 -14.00 2.61 -30.91
N PHE A 197 -12.81 2.28 -31.39
CA PHE A 197 -11.56 2.84 -30.85
C PHE A 197 -11.54 4.38 -30.89
N LYS A 198 -12.07 5.02 -31.95
CA LYS A 198 -12.07 6.47 -32.08
C LYS A 198 -12.98 7.13 -31.04
N ASN A 199 -14.14 6.55 -30.76
CA ASN A 199 -15.04 7.03 -29.70
C ASN A 199 -14.41 6.81 -28.32
N ALA A 200 -13.86 5.62 -28.06
CA ALA A 200 -13.18 5.32 -26.81
C ALA A 200 -11.98 6.24 -26.54
N LEU A 201 -11.22 6.61 -27.59
CA LEU A 201 -10.14 7.59 -27.48
C LEU A 201 -10.67 8.97 -27.08
N LYS A 202 -11.81 9.40 -27.64
CA LYS A 202 -12.47 10.65 -27.24
C LYS A 202 -12.97 10.59 -25.79
N ASP A 203 -13.60 9.49 -25.39
CA ASP A 203 -14.08 9.29 -24.01
C ASP A 203 -12.92 9.30 -22.99
N SER A 204 -11.71 8.98 -23.44
CA SER A 204 -10.52 9.00 -22.58
C SER A 204 -9.93 10.40 -22.31
N GLU A 205 -10.41 11.44 -23.02
CA GLU A 205 -9.98 12.82 -22.82
C GLU A 205 -10.35 13.33 -21.42
N TYR A 206 -9.45 14.13 -20.83
CA TYR A 206 -9.59 14.66 -19.47
C TYR A 206 -10.98 15.29 -19.19
N SER A 207 -11.46 16.14 -20.11
CA SER A 207 -12.73 16.85 -19.95
C SER A 207 -13.96 15.95 -19.98
N ASN A 208 -13.87 14.76 -20.55
CA ASN A 208 -14.98 13.81 -20.66
C ASN A 208 -15.03 12.85 -19.46
N ARG A 209 -14.15 13.05 -18.47
CA ARG A 209 -13.99 12.18 -17.30
C ARG A 209 -14.23 12.92 -15.99
N MET A 210 -15.14 13.88 -15.99
CA MET A 210 -15.42 14.77 -14.87
C MET A 210 -16.74 14.41 -14.22
N TYR A 211 -16.79 14.48 -12.88
CA TYR A 211 -18.04 14.43 -12.12
C TYR A 211 -18.09 15.56 -11.10
N GLU A 212 -19.29 15.91 -10.64
CA GLU A 212 -19.50 16.90 -9.60
C GLU A 212 -19.44 16.23 -8.23
N VAL A 213 -18.39 16.53 -7.44
CA VAL A 213 -18.21 15.96 -6.10
C VAL A 213 -19.05 16.69 -5.05
N SER A 214 -19.30 17.97 -5.29
CA SER A 214 -20.27 18.81 -4.57
C SER A 214 -20.71 19.93 -5.51
N GLU A 215 -21.84 20.58 -5.21
CA GLU A 215 -22.39 21.67 -6.03
C GLU A 215 -21.33 22.73 -6.40
N GLY A 216 -21.07 22.90 -7.69
CA GLY A 216 -20.09 23.84 -8.25
C GLY A 216 -18.63 23.34 -8.27
N PHE A 217 -18.36 22.12 -7.80
CA PHE A 217 -17.01 21.54 -7.75
C PHE A 217 -16.96 20.26 -8.58
N SER A 218 -16.32 20.35 -9.75
CA SER A 218 -16.06 19.19 -10.59
C SER A 218 -14.62 18.70 -10.46
N VAL A 219 -14.45 17.40 -10.29
CA VAL A 219 -13.15 16.73 -10.24
C VAL A 219 -13.14 15.53 -11.20
N PRO A 220 -11.96 15.12 -11.71
CA PRO A 220 -11.86 13.98 -12.60
C PRO A 220 -12.05 12.63 -11.87
N ASP A 221 -12.47 11.62 -12.62
CA ASP A 221 -12.54 10.22 -12.21
C ASP A 221 -11.85 9.35 -13.27
N PHE A 222 -10.72 8.76 -12.89
CA PHE A 222 -9.90 7.98 -13.81
C PHE A 222 -10.25 6.48 -13.85
N SER A 223 -11.45 6.10 -13.41
CA SER A 223 -11.97 4.74 -13.58
C SER A 223 -12.13 4.36 -15.06
N TYR A 224 -11.85 3.10 -15.40
CA TYR A 224 -12.07 2.52 -16.72
C TYR A 224 -12.16 1.00 -16.67
N VAL A 225 -12.78 0.40 -17.69
CA VAL A 225 -12.75 -1.04 -17.97
C VAL A 225 -12.07 -1.27 -19.30
N VAL A 226 -11.29 -2.34 -19.41
CA VAL A 226 -10.56 -2.70 -20.62
C VAL A 226 -10.55 -4.21 -20.84
N GLU A 227 -10.66 -4.65 -22.11
CA GLU A 227 -10.43 -6.03 -22.54
C GLU A 227 -9.07 -6.12 -23.26
N PRO A 228 -7.96 -6.34 -22.52
CA PRO A 228 -6.63 -6.37 -23.11
C PRO A 228 -6.33 -7.66 -23.88
N THR A 229 -7.16 -8.69 -23.68
CA THR A 229 -7.13 -9.96 -24.40
C THR A 229 -8.50 -10.60 -24.27
N GLU A 230 -8.85 -11.43 -25.25
CA GLU A 230 -10.17 -12.03 -25.35
C GLU A 230 -10.60 -12.72 -24.05
N GLY A 231 -11.79 -12.37 -23.57
CA GLY A 231 -12.43 -13.00 -22.42
C GLY A 231 -12.01 -12.45 -21.05
N ILE A 232 -11.03 -11.56 -20.97
CA ILE A 232 -10.55 -10.99 -19.71
C ILE A 232 -10.83 -9.50 -19.67
N TRP A 233 -11.61 -9.05 -18.69
CA TRP A 233 -11.84 -7.63 -18.41
C TRP A 233 -11.09 -7.22 -17.16
N LEU A 234 -10.34 -6.13 -17.26
CA LEU A 234 -9.76 -5.42 -16.13
C LEU A 234 -10.57 -4.17 -15.86
N MET A 235 -11.09 -4.01 -14.65
CA MET A 235 -11.79 -2.81 -14.23
C MET A 235 -10.93 -2.08 -13.19
N ALA A 236 -10.31 -0.99 -13.64
CA ALA A 236 -9.55 -0.08 -12.82
C ALA A 236 -10.51 0.95 -12.23
N ILE A 237 -10.62 1.01 -10.91
CA ILE A 237 -11.47 1.98 -10.20
C ILE A 237 -10.56 3.05 -9.60
N ASP A 238 -10.88 4.32 -9.85
CA ASP A 238 -10.30 5.45 -9.14
C ASP A 238 -11.11 5.71 -7.87
N GLY A 239 -10.59 5.23 -6.74
CA GLY A 239 -11.21 5.45 -5.43
C GLY A 239 -10.87 6.80 -4.78
N ASN A 240 -10.01 7.63 -5.38
CA ASN A 240 -9.66 8.92 -4.79
C ASN A 240 -10.89 9.80 -4.73
N THR A 241 -11.13 10.44 -3.59
CA THR A 241 -12.27 11.33 -3.40
C THR A 241 -11.80 12.67 -2.83
N TYR A 242 -11.82 13.71 -3.66
CA TYR A 242 -11.38 15.06 -3.31
C TYR A 242 -12.57 15.94 -2.92
N ILE A 243 -12.94 15.88 -1.65
CA ILE A 243 -14.05 16.68 -1.10
C ILE A 243 -13.52 18.10 -0.81
N PRO A 244 -14.24 19.17 -1.21
CA PRO A 244 -13.84 20.52 -0.86
C PRO A 244 -13.83 20.75 0.66
N LYS A 245 -12.92 21.61 1.12
CA LYS A 245 -12.83 22.07 2.51
C LYS A 245 -13.85 23.18 2.79
N ASN A 246 -14.13 24.01 1.78
CA ASN A 246 -15.12 25.07 1.82
C ASN A 246 -15.93 25.10 0.52
N ASN A 247 -17.22 24.76 0.60
CA ASN A 247 -18.16 24.74 -0.53
C ASN A 247 -18.49 26.15 -1.07
N ASN A 248 -18.16 27.21 -0.34
CA ASN A 248 -18.27 28.59 -0.82
C ASN A 248 -16.93 29.13 -1.36
N GLY A 249 -15.89 28.29 -1.41
CA GLY A 249 -14.56 28.65 -1.89
C GLY A 249 -14.44 28.62 -3.42
N ASN A 250 -13.24 28.92 -3.92
CA ASN A 250 -12.95 28.83 -5.35
C ASN A 250 -12.79 27.34 -5.77
N PRO A 251 -13.57 26.83 -6.73
CA PRO A 251 -13.45 25.44 -7.20
C PRO A 251 -12.17 25.16 -7.99
N LYS A 252 -11.43 26.20 -8.39
CA LYS A 252 -10.12 26.08 -9.06
C LYS A 252 -8.94 26.21 -8.11
N ASP A 253 -9.16 26.46 -6.82
CA ASP A 253 -8.09 26.54 -5.82
C ASP A 253 -7.68 25.13 -5.39
N GLU A 254 -6.46 24.74 -5.72
CA GLU A 254 -5.88 23.44 -5.38
C GLU A 254 -5.80 23.19 -3.87
N ASN A 255 -5.81 24.24 -3.05
CA ASN A 255 -5.71 24.14 -1.59
C ASN A 255 -7.06 23.89 -0.93
N ASN A 256 -8.17 24.10 -1.65
CA ASN A 256 -9.53 23.94 -1.14
C ASN A 256 -10.01 22.48 -1.15
N PHE A 257 -9.17 21.49 -1.39
CA PHE A 257 -9.55 20.07 -1.36
C PHE A 257 -8.90 19.32 -0.20
N GLN A 258 -9.66 18.39 0.39
CA GLN A 258 -9.16 17.41 1.36
C GLN A 258 -8.30 16.35 0.67
N GLY A 259 -7.46 15.65 1.44
CA GLY A 259 -6.71 14.49 0.92
C GLY A 259 -7.61 13.27 0.72
N ALA A 260 -7.19 12.33 -0.12
CA ALA A 260 -8.00 11.17 -0.51
C ALA A 260 -7.80 9.90 0.35
N SER A 261 -7.09 9.96 1.49
CA SER A 261 -6.59 8.78 2.21
C SER A 261 -7.62 7.86 2.88
N ILE A 262 -8.92 8.19 2.87
CA ILE A 262 -9.97 7.43 3.56
C ILE A 262 -10.49 6.26 2.72
N GLY A 263 -10.43 6.36 1.38
CA GLY A 263 -10.90 5.30 0.48
C GLY A 263 -12.42 5.13 0.43
N TYR A 264 -12.90 3.88 0.48
CA TYR A 264 -14.27 3.53 0.09
C TYR A 264 -15.37 4.15 0.96
N ASN A 265 -15.08 4.52 2.20
CA ASN A 265 -16.05 5.23 3.04
C ASN A 265 -16.44 6.60 2.41
N ASN A 266 -15.50 7.27 1.72
CA ASN A 266 -15.79 8.48 0.97
C ASN A 266 -16.37 8.19 -0.42
N VAL A 267 -15.95 7.11 -1.09
CA VAL A 267 -16.50 6.69 -2.40
C VAL A 267 -18.00 6.41 -2.27
N LEU A 268 -18.40 5.70 -1.21
CA LEU A 268 -19.79 5.33 -0.90
C LEU A 268 -20.72 6.55 -0.94
N THR A 269 -20.28 7.66 -0.38
CA THR A 269 -21.10 8.86 -0.21
C THR A 269 -20.97 9.87 -1.36
N ASN A 270 -19.80 9.94 -2.01
CA ASN A 270 -19.46 11.03 -2.95
C ASN A 270 -19.25 10.59 -4.41
N LYS A 271 -19.13 9.29 -4.70
CA LYS A 271 -18.92 8.74 -6.06
C LYS A 271 -20.00 7.73 -6.43
N LYS A 272 -21.27 8.08 -6.19
CA LYS A 272 -22.42 7.18 -6.40
C LYS A 272 -22.55 6.68 -7.83
N HIS A 273 -22.10 7.46 -8.82
CA HIS A 273 -22.07 7.05 -10.23
C HIS A 273 -21.23 5.79 -10.47
N LEU A 274 -20.18 5.56 -9.65
CA LEU A 274 -19.35 4.37 -9.78
C LEU A 274 -20.12 3.09 -9.45
N PHE A 275 -21.01 3.08 -8.46
CA PHE A 275 -21.78 1.87 -8.14
C PHE A 275 -22.72 1.49 -9.28
N SER A 276 -23.41 2.47 -9.87
CA SER A 276 -24.26 2.26 -11.06
C SER A 276 -23.45 1.78 -12.26
N TRP A 277 -22.26 2.34 -12.46
CA TRP A 277 -21.37 1.93 -13.55
C TRP A 277 -20.80 0.53 -13.34
N VAL A 278 -20.36 0.19 -12.12
CA VAL A 278 -19.89 -1.16 -11.77
C VAL A 278 -21.00 -2.17 -12.00
N GLU A 279 -22.24 -1.87 -11.63
CA GLU A 279 -23.40 -2.74 -11.91
C GLU A 279 -23.57 -2.98 -13.41
N LYS A 280 -23.50 -1.93 -14.23
CA LYS A 280 -23.54 -2.03 -15.70
C LYS A 280 -22.40 -2.92 -16.23
N VAL A 281 -21.16 -2.67 -15.81
CA VAL A 281 -19.98 -3.42 -16.26
C VAL A 281 -20.06 -4.90 -15.86
N VAL A 282 -20.49 -5.19 -14.62
CA VAL A 282 -20.69 -6.58 -14.15
C VAL A 282 -21.79 -7.28 -14.97
N GLY A 283 -22.89 -6.57 -15.26
CA GLY A 283 -23.97 -7.08 -16.11
C GLY A 283 -23.49 -7.42 -17.51
N GLU A 284 -22.77 -6.51 -18.17
CA GLU A 284 -22.23 -6.73 -19.52
C GLU A 284 -21.17 -7.83 -19.54
N ALA A 285 -20.28 -7.89 -18.54
CA ALA A 285 -19.30 -8.97 -18.43
C ALA A 285 -19.99 -10.34 -18.37
N LYS A 286 -21.07 -10.48 -17.59
CA LYS A 286 -21.86 -11.73 -17.53
C LYS A 286 -22.53 -12.05 -18.85
N LYS A 287 -23.19 -11.07 -19.48
CA LYS A 287 -23.86 -11.21 -20.78
C LYS A 287 -22.88 -11.69 -21.86
N HIS A 288 -21.65 -11.19 -21.83
CA HIS A 288 -20.61 -11.50 -22.81
C HIS A 288 -19.62 -12.58 -22.36
N LYS A 289 -19.89 -13.27 -21.25
CA LYS A 289 -19.05 -14.36 -20.71
C LYS A 289 -17.58 -13.95 -20.53
N LYS A 290 -17.39 -12.79 -19.91
CA LYS A 290 -16.09 -12.18 -19.64
C LYS A 290 -15.73 -12.40 -18.18
N THR A 291 -14.48 -12.77 -17.94
CA THR A 291 -13.91 -12.82 -16.60
C THR A 291 -13.53 -11.40 -16.18
N LEU A 292 -14.29 -10.81 -15.26
CA LEU A 292 -14.07 -9.48 -14.74
C LEU A 292 -13.18 -9.52 -13.49
N ILE A 293 -12.07 -8.79 -13.53
CA ILE A 293 -11.13 -8.63 -12.42
C ILE A 293 -11.03 -7.14 -12.11
N ALA A 294 -11.48 -6.75 -10.92
CA ALA A 294 -11.44 -5.38 -10.48
C ALA A 294 -10.16 -5.09 -9.68
N PHE A 295 -9.65 -3.87 -9.82
CA PHE A 295 -8.62 -3.36 -8.92
C PHE A 295 -8.81 -1.87 -8.67
N THR A 296 -8.45 -1.44 -7.47
CA THR A 296 -8.49 -0.05 -7.01
C THR A 296 -7.33 0.16 -6.03
N HIS A 297 -7.08 1.38 -5.61
CA HIS A 297 -6.07 1.61 -4.59
C HIS A 297 -6.50 1.12 -3.20
N TYR A 298 -7.73 1.38 -2.80
CA TYR A 298 -8.24 1.17 -1.43
C TYR A 298 -8.88 -0.21 -1.21
N PRO A 299 -8.69 -0.84 -0.03
CA PRO A 299 -9.42 -2.07 0.30
C PRO A 299 -10.94 -1.85 0.26
N ILE A 300 -11.69 -2.90 -0.12
CA ILE A 300 -13.17 -2.91 -0.10
C ILE A 300 -13.76 -3.78 1.03
N LEU A 301 -12.90 -4.48 1.76
CA LEU A 301 -13.24 -5.31 2.91
C LEU A 301 -12.30 -4.97 4.07
N ASP A 302 -12.66 -5.48 5.25
CA ASP A 302 -11.76 -5.49 6.41
C ASP A 302 -10.39 -6.09 6.05
N PHE A 303 -9.36 -5.58 6.70
CA PHE A 303 -7.95 -5.96 6.52
C PHE A 303 -7.22 -6.20 7.85
N ASN A 304 -7.99 -6.34 8.95
CA ASN A 304 -7.47 -6.57 10.30
C ASN A 304 -7.92 -7.94 10.86
N ASP A 305 -8.26 -8.91 10.01
CA ASP A 305 -8.70 -10.26 10.42
C ASP A 305 -9.81 -10.26 11.48
N ASN A 306 -10.81 -9.39 11.31
CA ASN A 306 -11.89 -9.17 12.25
C ASN A 306 -11.45 -8.70 13.66
N ALA A 307 -10.24 -8.16 13.82
CA ALA A 307 -9.72 -7.65 15.10
C ALA A 307 -10.13 -6.19 15.41
N ASN A 308 -10.93 -5.57 14.55
CA ASN A 308 -11.34 -4.17 14.66
C ASN A 308 -11.88 -3.78 16.04
N GLU A 309 -12.75 -4.60 16.63
CA GLU A 309 -13.36 -4.28 17.93
C GLU A 309 -12.34 -4.32 19.07
N GLU A 310 -11.43 -5.30 19.06
CA GLU A 310 -10.34 -5.38 20.02
C GLU A 310 -9.33 -4.24 19.84
N ILE A 311 -8.99 -3.88 18.61
CA ILE A 311 -8.12 -2.75 18.29
C ILE A 311 -8.72 -1.45 18.84
N LYS A 312 -10.00 -1.16 18.53
CA LYS A 312 -10.71 0.01 19.06
C LYS A 312 -10.74 0.03 20.58
N LYS A 313 -10.93 -1.14 21.21
CA LYS A 313 -10.93 -1.27 22.68
C LYS A 313 -9.58 -0.99 23.31
N LEU A 314 -8.48 -1.44 22.68
CA LEU A 314 -7.13 -1.32 23.23
C LEU A 314 -6.49 0.04 22.95
N LEU A 315 -6.67 0.57 21.74
CA LEU A 315 -5.95 1.74 21.23
C LEU A 315 -6.85 2.98 21.10
N GLY A 316 -8.15 2.78 20.90
CA GLY A 316 -9.13 3.82 20.63
C GLY A 316 -9.64 3.79 19.18
N LYS A 317 -10.78 4.43 18.94
CA LYS A 317 -11.52 4.35 17.67
C LYS A 317 -10.82 5.00 16.47
N ASP A 318 -9.91 5.95 16.71
CA ASP A 318 -9.25 6.75 15.67
C ASP A 318 -7.75 6.40 15.55
N LYS A 319 -7.31 5.28 16.16
CA LYS A 319 -5.93 4.78 16.10
C LYS A 319 -5.79 3.70 15.05
N TRP A 320 -4.55 3.33 14.70
CA TRP A 320 -4.29 2.18 13.82
C TRP A 320 -5.01 2.28 12.47
N GLN A 321 -5.16 3.51 11.94
CA GLN A 321 -5.79 3.75 10.64
C GLN A 321 -7.23 3.19 10.53
N MET A 322 -7.96 3.13 11.65
CA MET A 322 -9.33 2.59 11.70
C MET A 322 -10.34 3.39 10.85
N ASP A 323 -10.03 4.63 10.49
CA ASP A 323 -10.81 5.46 9.57
C ASP A 323 -10.81 4.92 8.12
N ARG A 324 -9.79 4.13 7.76
CA ARG A 324 -9.62 3.51 6.44
C ARG A 324 -10.30 2.15 6.31
N VAL A 325 -10.73 1.54 7.42
CA VAL A 325 -11.46 0.27 7.38
C VAL A 325 -12.81 0.48 6.68
N PRO A 326 -13.09 -0.23 5.58
CA PRO A 326 -14.34 -0.07 4.86
C PRO A 326 -15.54 -0.45 5.73
N GLN A 327 -16.62 0.34 5.65
CA GLN A 327 -17.90 -0.03 6.26
C GLN A 327 -18.51 -1.26 5.58
N ASP A 328 -19.23 -2.09 6.34
CA ASP A 328 -19.90 -3.30 5.81
C ASP A 328 -20.83 -2.99 4.62
N GLU A 329 -21.47 -1.81 4.59
CA GLU A 329 -22.32 -1.35 3.48
C GLU A 329 -21.58 -1.34 2.12
N VAL A 330 -20.28 -1.01 2.11
CA VAL A 330 -19.45 -1.05 0.89
C VAL A 330 -19.42 -2.47 0.33
N ALA A 331 -19.15 -3.45 1.18
CA ALA A 331 -19.09 -4.86 0.82
C ALA A 331 -20.45 -5.36 0.31
N GLU A 332 -21.53 -4.99 1.01
CA GLU A 332 -22.91 -5.35 0.64
C GLU A 332 -23.29 -4.82 -0.74
N LEU A 333 -23.00 -3.55 -1.03
CA LEU A 333 -23.30 -2.94 -2.33
C LEU A 333 -22.51 -3.59 -3.48
N LEU A 334 -21.21 -3.78 -3.29
CA LEU A 334 -20.35 -4.40 -4.32
C LEU A 334 -20.72 -5.87 -4.57
N ALA A 335 -21.04 -6.63 -3.53
CA ALA A 335 -21.55 -7.99 -3.67
C ALA A 335 -22.95 -8.02 -4.30
N LYS A 336 -23.82 -7.06 -3.97
CA LYS A 336 -25.16 -6.94 -4.57
C LYS A 336 -25.08 -6.78 -6.08
N VAL A 337 -24.23 -5.88 -6.58
CA VAL A 337 -24.01 -5.69 -8.03
C VAL A 337 -23.27 -6.86 -8.69
N GLY A 338 -22.68 -7.75 -7.88
CA GLY A 338 -22.14 -9.03 -8.32
C GLY A 338 -20.65 -9.02 -8.60
N LEU A 339 -19.92 -8.06 -8.03
CA LEU A 339 -18.46 -8.11 -7.97
C LEU A 339 -18.03 -9.28 -7.08
N LYS A 340 -16.99 -9.99 -7.48
CA LYS A 340 -16.53 -11.23 -6.83
C LYS A 340 -15.08 -11.12 -6.34
N LEU A 341 -14.17 -10.69 -7.21
CA LEU A 341 -12.74 -10.62 -6.95
C LEU A 341 -12.23 -9.20 -7.16
N HIS A 342 -11.45 -8.73 -6.20
CA HIS A 342 -10.92 -7.39 -6.16
C HIS A 342 -9.48 -7.36 -5.64
N PHE A 343 -8.62 -6.53 -6.23
CA PHE A 343 -7.25 -6.29 -5.78
C PHE A 343 -7.07 -4.84 -5.31
N ALA A 344 -6.41 -4.65 -4.17
CA ALA A 344 -6.09 -3.33 -3.64
C ALA A 344 -4.70 -3.24 -3.01
N GLY A 345 -4.25 -2.02 -2.80
CA GLY A 345 -3.01 -1.65 -2.11
C GLY A 345 -3.30 -0.79 -0.89
N HIS A 346 -2.70 0.39 -0.81
CA HIS A 346 -2.91 1.48 0.15
C HIS A 346 -2.42 1.20 1.58
N MET A 347 -2.69 0.01 2.10
CA MET A 347 -2.35 -0.38 3.46
C MET A 347 -0.89 -0.87 3.59
N HIS A 348 -0.23 -1.13 2.46
CA HIS A 348 1.12 -1.71 2.39
C HIS A 348 1.24 -3.09 3.05
N ILE A 349 0.16 -3.87 3.07
CA ILE A 349 0.11 -5.18 3.72
C ILE A 349 -0.15 -6.31 2.70
N ASN A 350 0.28 -7.51 3.04
CA ASN A 350 -0.20 -8.74 2.42
C ASN A 350 -1.34 -9.31 3.26
N ASP A 351 -2.54 -9.36 2.68
CA ASP A 351 -3.75 -9.86 3.36
C ASP A 351 -4.80 -10.34 2.34
N THR A 352 -5.81 -11.08 2.80
CA THR A 352 -6.99 -11.43 2.02
C THR A 352 -8.26 -11.35 2.87
N GLY A 353 -9.13 -10.39 2.56
CA GLY A 353 -10.45 -10.29 3.17
C GLY A 353 -11.47 -11.13 2.42
N ILE A 354 -12.26 -11.93 3.13
CA ILE A 354 -13.36 -12.74 2.57
C ILE A 354 -14.68 -12.39 3.26
N LYS A 355 -15.71 -12.03 2.49
CA LYS A 355 -17.08 -11.89 2.98
C LYS A 355 -18.01 -12.83 2.23
N LYS A 356 -18.75 -13.65 2.98
CA LYS A 356 -19.84 -14.50 2.47
C LYS A 356 -21.17 -13.91 2.92
N PHE A 357 -22.15 -13.91 2.02
CA PHE A 357 -23.48 -13.35 2.24
C PHE A 357 -24.53 -14.46 2.27
N ASP A 358 -25.64 -14.25 2.99
CA ASP A 358 -26.71 -15.24 3.17
C ASP A 358 -27.33 -15.74 1.85
N ASN A 359 -27.26 -14.93 0.79
CA ASN A 359 -27.72 -15.27 -0.55
C ASN A 359 -26.72 -16.14 -1.35
N GLY A 360 -25.67 -16.65 -0.70
CA GLY A 360 -24.64 -17.50 -1.30
C GLY A 360 -23.57 -16.75 -2.10
N LYS A 361 -23.63 -15.42 -2.19
CA LYS A 361 -22.57 -14.63 -2.82
C LYS A 361 -21.33 -14.57 -1.95
N MET A 362 -20.18 -14.44 -2.59
CA MET A 362 -18.88 -14.30 -1.95
C MET A 362 -18.10 -13.15 -2.61
N LEU A 363 -17.53 -12.27 -1.78
CA LEU A 363 -16.66 -11.19 -2.18
C LEU A 363 -15.28 -11.41 -1.57
N VAL A 364 -14.23 -11.29 -2.39
CA VAL A 364 -12.83 -11.49 -1.99
C VAL A 364 -12.03 -10.25 -2.35
N ASN A 365 -11.37 -9.67 -1.36
CA ASN A 365 -10.44 -8.55 -1.50
C ASN A 365 -9.01 -9.03 -1.24
N ILE A 366 -8.16 -8.95 -2.25
CA ILE A 366 -6.74 -9.28 -2.15
C ILE A 366 -5.97 -7.99 -1.86
N GLN A 367 -5.33 -7.89 -0.71
CA GLN A 367 -4.34 -6.84 -0.45
C GLN A 367 -3.00 -7.25 -1.03
N VAL A 368 -2.50 -6.43 -1.95
CA VAL A 368 -1.22 -6.60 -2.63
C VAL A 368 -0.16 -5.95 -1.73
N PRO A 369 0.86 -6.70 -1.27
CA PRO A 369 1.93 -6.10 -0.49
C PRO A 369 2.67 -5.03 -1.29
N SER A 370 3.17 -4.02 -0.58
CA SER A 370 4.01 -2.98 -1.16
C SER A 370 5.45 -3.48 -1.33
N LEU A 371 6.15 -3.03 -2.36
CA LEU A 371 7.60 -3.20 -2.47
C LEU A 371 8.38 -2.34 -1.47
N ALA A 372 7.76 -1.32 -0.88
CA ALA A 372 8.35 -0.34 0.00
C ALA A 372 8.13 -0.63 1.50
N ALA A 373 7.54 -1.79 1.84
CA ALA A 373 7.25 -2.19 3.21
C ALA A 373 7.52 -3.69 3.43
N TYR A 374 7.53 -4.12 4.70
CA TYR A 374 7.71 -5.52 5.07
C TYR A 374 6.37 -6.28 4.99
N ILE A 375 6.27 -7.47 4.40
CA ILE A 375 7.27 -8.16 3.57
C ILE A 375 7.13 -7.69 2.13
N PRO A 376 8.22 -7.25 1.46
CA PRO A 376 8.11 -6.74 0.11
C PRO A 376 7.71 -7.86 -0.86
N GLY A 377 6.78 -7.58 -1.77
CA GLY A 377 6.31 -8.59 -2.71
C GLY A 377 5.33 -8.08 -3.74
N TYR A 378 4.77 -9.01 -4.50
CA TYR A 378 3.71 -8.76 -5.48
C TYR A 378 2.80 -9.99 -5.60
N LYS A 379 1.61 -9.83 -6.19
CA LYS A 379 0.64 -10.93 -6.36
C LYS A 379 0.61 -11.39 -7.82
N ILE A 380 0.42 -12.69 -8.02
CA ILE A 380 0.10 -13.29 -9.32
C ILE A 380 -1.30 -13.88 -9.24
N LEU A 381 -2.17 -13.45 -10.15
CA LEU A 381 -3.45 -14.09 -10.41
C LEU A 381 -3.29 -15.06 -11.59
N THR A 382 -3.63 -16.32 -11.39
CA THR A 382 -3.87 -17.27 -12.48
C THR A 382 -5.38 -17.45 -12.67
N VAL A 383 -5.86 -17.05 -13.84
CA VAL A 383 -7.25 -17.24 -14.27
C VAL A 383 -7.38 -18.61 -14.93
N ASN A 384 -8.13 -19.52 -14.30
CA ASN A 384 -8.42 -20.86 -14.81
C ASN A 384 -9.78 -20.93 -15.52
N SER A 385 -10.78 -20.23 -14.98
CA SER A 385 -12.09 -20.00 -15.61
C SER A 385 -12.76 -18.75 -15.01
N GLU A 386 -13.98 -18.40 -15.44
CA GLU A 386 -14.74 -17.24 -14.94
C GLU A 386 -14.95 -17.21 -13.42
N ASP A 387 -14.94 -18.39 -12.77
CA ASP A 387 -15.20 -18.55 -11.33
C ASP A 387 -14.05 -19.20 -10.56
N LYS A 388 -12.95 -19.56 -11.24
CA LYS A 388 -11.84 -20.30 -10.64
C LYS A 388 -10.53 -19.58 -10.83
N PHE A 389 -9.94 -19.20 -9.70
CA PHE A 389 -8.72 -18.41 -9.65
C PHE A 389 -7.70 -19.09 -8.74
N GLU A 390 -6.44 -18.81 -9.00
CA GLU A 390 -5.34 -19.14 -8.11
C GLU A 390 -4.52 -17.87 -7.87
N ILE A 391 -4.22 -17.61 -6.61
CA ILE A 391 -3.46 -16.45 -6.14
C ILE A 391 -2.14 -16.95 -5.57
N GLU A 392 -1.02 -16.42 -6.06
CA GLU A 392 0.32 -16.68 -5.53
C GLU A 392 0.93 -15.34 -5.10
N THR A 393 1.52 -15.31 -3.91
CA THR A 393 2.26 -14.14 -3.41
C THR A 393 3.74 -14.38 -3.56
N VAL A 394 4.41 -13.52 -4.33
CA VAL A 394 5.84 -13.61 -4.56
C VAL A 394 6.54 -12.62 -3.63
N SER A 395 7.08 -13.11 -2.52
CA SER A 395 7.93 -12.32 -1.63
C SER A 395 9.29 -12.06 -2.27
N ILE A 396 9.75 -10.82 -2.21
CA ILE A 396 11.03 -10.36 -2.77
C ILE A 396 12.07 -10.27 -1.66
N LYS A 397 12.86 -11.33 -1.52
CA LYS A 397 13.93 -11.38 -0.52
C LYS A 397 15.21 -10.68 -0.99
N ASN A 398 15.65 -10.98 -2.20
CA ASN A 398 16.92 -10.53 -2.74
C ASN A 398 16.69 -9.48 -3.83
N VAL A 399 17.12 -8.25 -3.58
CA VAL A 399 17.08 -7.16 -4.56
C VAL A 399 18.51 -6.79 -4.95
N PRO A 400 18.90 -6.95 -6.24
CA PRO A 400 20.20 -6.48 -6.70
C PRO A 400 20.38 -5.00 -6.38
N ARG A 401 21.55 -4.64 -5.85
CA ARG A 401 21.95 -3.24 -5.58
C ARG A 401 21.14 -2.52 -4.49
N PHE A 402 20.34 -3.22 -3.68
CA PHE A 402 19.59 -2.59 -2.57
C PHE A 402 20.49 -1.80 -1.60
N ASN A 403 21.74 -2.25 -1.41
CA ASN A 403 22.73 -1.61 -0.54
C ASN A 403 23.62 -0.59 -1.27
N GLU A 404 23.22 -0.12 -2.46
CA GLU A 404 23.98 0.87 -3.23
C GLU A 404 24.06 2.22 -2.50
N LEU A 405 23.04 2.56 -1.72
CA LEU A 405 22.92 3.86 -1.04
C LEU A 405 23.54 3.89 0.37
N PHE A 406 23.98 2.75 0.92
CA PHE A 406 24.50 2.68 2.29
C PHE A 406 25.62 3.68 2.59
N PRO A 407 26.61 3.92 1.71
CA PRO A 407 27.64 4.93 1.95
C PRO A 407 27.10 6.36 2.09
N LEU A 408 25.96 6.68 1.45
CA LEU A 408 25.30 7.98 1.61
C LEU A 408 24.61 8.08 2.97
N TYR A 409 23.97 7.01 3.45
CA TYR A 409 23.41 6.97 4.80
C TYR A 409 24.49 6.99 5.88
N GLU A 410 25.67 6.38 5.64
CA GLU A 410 26.80 6.52 6.58
C GLU A 410 27.24 7.97 6.74
N LYS A 411 27.23 8.74 5.64
CA LYS A 411 27.54 10.16 5.64
C LYS A 411 26.52 10.97 6.47
N GLU A 412 25.24 10.70 6.29
CA GLU A 412 24.18 11.28 7.14
C GLU A 412 24.40 10.94 8.61
N PHE A 413 24.64 9.66 8.93
CA PHE A 413 24.89 9.22 10.30
C PHE A 413 26.08 9.95 10.94
N ASP A 414 27.20 10.02 10.22
CA ASP A 414 28.43 10.62 10.71
C ASP A 414 28.25 12.14 10.92
N ASN A 415 27.48 12.79 10.04
CA ASN A 415 27.10 14.20 10.18
C ASN A 415 26.18 14.47 11.39
N LEU A 416 25.14 13.65 11.58
CA LEU A 416 24.27 13.73 12.77
C LEU A 416 25.07 13.55 14.06
N LYS A 417 26.05 12.63 14.03
CA LYS A 417 26.96 12.39 15.14
C LYS A 417 27.89 13.58 15.42
N SER A 418 28.49 14.19 14.39
CA SER A 418 29.36 15.36 14.58
C SER A 418 28.60 16.58 15.11
N ASN A 419 27.31 16.70 14.78
CA ASN A 419 26.45 17.79 15.22
C ASN A 419 25.81 17.55 16.60
N ASN A 420 26.14 16.45 17.28
CA ASN A 420 25.54 16.03 18.56
C ASN A 420 24.00 15.99 18.52
N SER A 421 23.43 15.52 17.40
CA SER A 421 21.98 15.32 17.28
C SER A 421 21.47 14.39 18.39
N LYS A 422 20.37 14.78 19.04
CA LYS A 422 19.81 14.04 20.19
C LYS A 422 19.23 12.68 19.80
N GLU A 423 18.70 12.59 18.58
CA GLU A 423 18.09 11.39 18.04
C GLU A 423 18.86 11.02 16.77
N ILE A 424 19.55 9.88 16.81
CA ILE A 424 20.27 9.30 15.68
C ILE A 424 19.69 7.91 15.48
N TRP A 425 19.35 7.57 14.25
CA TRP A 425 18.82 6.26 13.90
C TRP A 425 19.85 5.14 14.11
N ASN A 426 19.38 3.90 14.22
CA ASN A 426 20.25 2.76 14.50
C ASN A 426 21.08 2.34 13.28
N LYS A 427 22.42 2.55 13.33
CA LYS A 427 23.37 2.21 12.24
C LYS A 427 23.35 0.74 11.83
N ASP A 428 22.86 -0.17 12.67
CA ASP A 428 22.81 -1.60 12.37
C ASP A 428 21.91 -1.95 11.17
N ILE A 429 21.00 -1.07 10.75
CA ILE A 429 20.23 -1.26 9.52
C ILE A 429 21.14 -1.45 8.29
N LEU A 430 22.31 -0.81 8.28
CA LEU A 430 23.29 -0.91 7.20
C LEU A 430 24.05 -2.24 7.19
N LYS A 431 23.83 -3.11 8.18
CA LYS A 431 24.40 -4.46 8.27
C LYS A 431 23.46 -5.54 7.73
N THR A 432 22.27 -5.16 7.26
CA THR A 432 21.27 -6.07 6.70
C THR A 432 21.81 -6.78 5.45
N LYS A 433 21.49 -8.06 5.30
CA LYS A 433 22.14 -8.92 4.28
C LYS A 433 21.39 -8.96 2.96
N ASN A 434 20.08 -8.72 3.02
CA ASN A 434 19.17 -8.75 1.88
C ASN A 434 18.04 -7.74 2.10
N TYR A 435 17.17 -7.59 1.11
CA TYR A 435 16.13 -6.57 1.14
C TYR A 435 15.02 -6.89 2.15
N GLN A 436 14.65 -8.15 2.32
CA GLN A 436 13.69 -8.54 3.37
C GLN A 436 14.23 -8.18 4.76
N ASP A 437 15.50 -8.46 5.06
CA ASP A 437 16.12 -8.06 6.33
C ASP A 437 16.10 -6.53 6.52
N PHE A 438 16.32 -5.77 5.45
CA PHE A 438 16.27 -4.30 5.45
C PHE A 438 14.85 -3.78 5.75
N THR A 439 13.83 -4.29 5.06
CA THR A 439 12.43 -3.93 5.32
C THR A 439 11.95 -4.35 6.71
N LEU A 440 12.39 -5.51 7.22
CA LEU A 440 12.08 -5.93 8.59
C LEU A 440 12.72 -5.00 9.64
N PHE A 441 13.95 -4.57 9.39
CA PHE A 441 14.60 -3.59 10.26
C PHE A 441 13.87 -2.25 10.21
N HIS A 442 13.48 -1.79 9.02
CA HIS A 442 12.66 -0.60 8.83
C HIS A 442 11.33 -0.70 9.61
N LEU A 443 10.60 -1.82 9.52
CA LEU A 443 9.38 -2.05 10.30
C LEU A 443 9.65 -1.95 11.80
N LYS A 444 10.73 -2.56 12.30
CA LYS A 444 11.10 -2.49 13.72
C LYS A 444 11.32 -1.05 14.19
N GLU A 445 12.03 -0.25 13.40
CA GLU A 445 12.29 1.15 13.72
C GLU A 445 11.03 2.01 13.57
N LEU A 446 10.20 1.76 12.55
CA LEU A 446 8.92 2.43 12.36
C LEU A 446 7.98 2.21 13.56
N VAL A 447 7.93 0.98 14.08
CA VAL A 447 7.18 0.65 15.30
C VAL A 447 7.70 1.47 16.48
N ARG A 448 9.04 1.52 16.67
CA ARG A 448 9.67 2.23 17.79
C ARG A 448 9.50 3.75 17.70
N LEU A 449 9.72 4.33 16.52
CA LEU A 449 9.81 5.77 16.29
C LEU A 449 8.45 6.42 16.04
N ARG A 450 7.50 5.69 15.45
CA ARG A 450 6.22 6.25 15.03
C ARG A 450 5.04 5.59 15.73
N PHE A 451 4.85 4.28 15.56
CA PHE A 451 3.61 3.65 15.98
C PHE A 451 3.43 3.59 17.50
N ILE A 452 4.50 3.30 18.27
CA ILE A 452 4.44 3.36 19.73
C ILE A 452 4.06 4.78 20.20
N PRO A 453 4.74 5.86 19.78
CA PRO A 453 4.34 7.22 20.14
C PRO A 453 2.94 7.63 19.66
N SER A 454 2.48 7.18 18.49
CA SER A 454 1.22 7.64 17.89
C SER A 454 0.00 6.87 18.36
N ASP A 455 0.08 5.54 18.46
CA ASP A 455 -1.09 4.66 18.55
C ASP A 455 -1.26 4.00 19.92
N TRP A 456 -0.17 3.78 20.67
CA TRP A 456 -0.24 2.96 21.87
C TRP A 456 -0.36 3.77 23.17
N PRO A 457 -1.16 3.29 24.14
CA PRO A 457 -1.18 3.89 25.47
C PRO A 457 0.20 3.80 26.13
N LYS A 458 0.78 4.95 26.50
CA LYS A 458 2.11 5.06 27.09
C LYS A 458 2.29 4.14 28.31
N ASP A 459 1.34 4.19 29.25
CA ASP A 459 1.36 3.38 30.48
C ASP A 459 1.33 1.87 30.19
N PHE A 460 0.64 1.45 29.13
CA PHE A 460 0.62 0.04 28.72
C PHE A 460 2.01 -0.38 28.23
N ILE A 461 2.62 0.39 27.33
CA ILE A 461 3.95 0.10 26.78
C ILE A 461 5.02 0.11 27.87
N GLU A 462 5.02 1.08 28.78
CA GLU A 462 5.99 1.18 29.89
C GLU A 462 5.93 0.00 30.86
N LYS A 463 4.76 -0.62 31.03
CA LYS A 463 4.57 -1.81 31.86
C LYS A 463 4.89 -3.08 31.09
N ALA A 464 4.33 -3.23 29.89
CA ALA A 464 4.43 -4.46 29.10
C ALA A 464 5.85 -4.71 28.60
N SER A 465 6.59 -3.68 28.17
CA SER A 465 7.99 -3.81 27.69
C SER A 465 8.95 -4.45 28.70
N LYS A 466 8.64 -4.41 29.99
CA LYS A 466 9.44 -5.01 31.07
C LYS A 466 9.20 -6.51 31.23
N LEU A 467 8.18 -7.07 30.58
CA LEU A 467 7.76 -8.44 30.77
C LEU A 467 8.51 -9.40 29.84
N SER A 468 9.01 -10.49 30.40
CA SER A 468 9.43 -11.66 29.63
C SER A 468 8.22 -12.52 29.25
N GLY A 469 8.38 -13.42 28.29
CA GLY A 469 7.36 -14.43 28.00
C GLY A 469 7.01 -15.27 29.23
N LYS A 470 7.97 -15.49 30.14
CA LYS A 470 7.73 -16.21 31.40
C LYS A 470 6.77 -15.41 32.30
N ASP A 471 6.99 -14.12 32.44
CA ASP A 471 6.14 -13.26 33.27
C ASP A 471 4.72 -13.20 32.69
N LEU A 472 4.60 -13.08 31.36
CA LEU A 472 3.31 -13.13 30.66
C LEU A 472 2.56 -14.43 30.91
N LEU A 473 3.28 -15.56 30.88
CA LEU A 473 2.69 -16.86 31.19
C LEU A 473 2.20 -16.94 32.65
N GLU A 474 2.97 -16.43 33.61
CA GLU A 474 2.57 -16.39 35.02
C GLU A 474 1.35 -15.48 35.24
N LEU A 475 1.33 -14.28 34.64
CA LEU A 475 0.20 -13.35 34.70
C LEU A 475 -1.07 -13.95 34.08
N SER A 476 -0.94 -14.66 32.95
CA SER A 476 -2.08 -15.27 32.24
C SER A 476 -2.72 -16.45 33.00
N SER A 477 -1.95 -17.15 33.82
CA SER A 477 -2.40 -18.43 34.43
C SER A 477 -3.09 -18.27 35.79
N GLY A 478 -3.19 -17.05 36.31
CA GLY A 478 -3.75 -16.75 37.62
C GLY A 478 -3.13 -17.62 38.73
N ASN A 479 -3.95 -18.35 39.47
CA ASN A 479 -3.50 -19.19 40.60
C ASN A 479 -3.03 -20.60 40.19
N GLN A 480 -3.00 -20.94 38.90
CA GLN A 480 -2.59 -22.28 38.46
C GLN A 480 -1.08 -22.48 38.58
N LYS A 481 -0.66 -23.62 39.15
CA LYS A 481 0.76 -23.98 39.24
C LYS A 481 1.29 -24.42 37.88
N ILE A 482 2.20 -23.64 37.31
CA ILE A 482 2.89 -23.95 36.06
C ILE A 482 4.26 -24.56 36.36
N SER A 483 4.59 -25.69 35.73
CA SER A 483 5.90 -26.32 35.89
C SER A 483 7.05 -25.42 35.38
N ASN A 484 8.20 -25.46 36.06
CA ASN A 484 9.41 -24.74 35.65
C ASN A 484 9.86 -25.09 34.23
N LYS A 485 9.59 -26.33 33.77
CA LYS A 485 9.88 -26.77 32.41
C LYS A 485 9.13 -25.96 31.34
N ILE A 486 7.88 -25.57 31.60
CA ILE A 486 7.10 -24.74 30.67
C ILE A 486 7.58 -23.29 30.76
N LYS A 487 7.78 -22.76 31.98
CA LYS A 487 8.29 -21.40 32.21
C LYS A 487 9.61 -21.14 31.47
N ASN A 488 10.56 -22.08 31.52
CA ASN A 488 11.84 -21.96 30.83
C ASN A 488 11.72 -21.91 29.29
N LYS A 489 10.63 -22.45 28.70
CA LYS A 489 10.38 -22.31 27.26
C LYS A 489 9.94 -20.89 26.90
N PHE A 490 9.22 -20.22 27.79
CA PHE A 490 8.70 -18.87 27.60
C PHE A 490 9.73 -17.77 27.92
N ALA A 491 10.73 -18.06 28.75
CA ALA A 491 11.84 -17.14 29.06
C ALA A 491 12.77 -16.82 27.86
N LYS A 492 12.50 -17.36 26.66
CA LYS A 492 13.33 -17.19 25.46
C LYS A 492 12.98 -15.96 24.61
N TRP A 493 11.96 -15.20 25.02
CA TRP A 493 11.46 -14.03 24.31
C TRP A 493 10.83 -13.07 25.33
N ASN A 494 10.63 -11.81 24.93
CA ASN A 494 10.04 -10.76 25.76
C ASN A 494 8.84 -10.06 25.09
N PHE A 495 8.19 -9.13 25.78
CA PHE A 495 7.05 -8.45 25.18
C PHE A 495 7.40 -7.70 23.89
N GLU A 496 8.61 -7.13 23.76
CA GLU A 496 9.05 -6.47 22.52
C GLU A 496 9.09 -7.43 21.32
N ASP A 497 9.49 -8.69 21.52
CA ASP A 497 9.38 -9.74 20.51
C ASP A 497 7.93 -9.94 20.06
N ALA A 498 6.99 -10.05 21.01
CA ALA A 498 5.56 -10.21 20.72
C ALA A 498 4.95 -9.00 20.03
N PHE A 499 5.41 -7.82 20.43
CA PHE A 499 4.99 -6.56 19.85
C PHE A 499 5.47 -6.41 18.40
N LEU A 500 6.73 -6.74 18.11
CA LEU A 500 7.21 -6.79 16.73
C LEU A 500 6.46 -7.86 15.92
N ASN A 501 6.22 -9.05 16.49
CA ASN A 501 5.50 -10.12 15.82
C ASN A 501 4.04 -9.73 15.52
N LEU A 502 3.39 -8.90 16.36
CA LEU A 502 2.06 -8.33 16.08
C LEU A 502 2.08 -7.52 14.77
N TYR A 503 3.04 -6.61 14.60
CA TYR A 503 3.16 -5.82 13.38
C TYR A 503 3.63 -6.64 12.18
N GLN A 504 4.49 -7.64 12.37
CA GLN A 504 4.84 -8.56 11.28
C GLN A 504 3.60 -9.29 10.76
N LEU A 505 2.76 -9.80 11.66
CA LEU A 505 1.49 -10.46 11.30
C LEU A 505 0.52 -9.47 10.65
N GLN A 506 0.37 -8.25 11.19
CA GLN A 506 -0.43 -7.21 10.54
C GLN A 506 0.05 -6.89 9.12
N SER A 507 1.36 -6.79 8.90
CA SER A 507 1.89 -6.36 7.60
C SER A 507 1.97 -7.49 6.58
N ALA A 508 2.11 -8.75 7.00
CA ALA A 508 2.40 -9.84 6.07
C ALA A 508 1.62 -11.15 6.29
N ASP A 509 0.75 -11.21 7.30
CA ASP A 509 -0.13 -12.35 7.63
C ASP A 509 0.60 -13.72 7.50
N GLU A 510 0.21 -14.58 6.56
CA GLU A 510 0.74 -15.93 6.43
C GLU A 510 2.25 -15.93 6.16
N LEU A 511 2.74 -14.91 5.44
CA LEU A 511 4.16 -14.77 5.10
C LEU A 511 5.01 -14.48 6.33
N ALA A 512 4.49 -13.73 7.31
CA ALA A 512 5.22 -13.39 8.53
C ALA A 512 5.57 -14.63 9.36
N LYS A 513 4.77 -15.71 9.26
CA LYS A 513 5.00 -16.97 9.97
C LYS A 513 6.32 -17.64 9.59
N LYS A 514 6.91 -17.28 8.44
CA LYS A 514 8.24 -17.76 8.01
C LYS A 514 9.37 -17.13 8.85
N ASP A 515 9.14 -15.92 9.38
CA ASP A 515 10.11 -15.16 10.18
C ASP A 515 9.85 -15.27 11.69
N ILE A 516 8.70 -15.83 12.11
CA ILE A 516 8.35 -16.04 13.52
C ILE A 516 8.57 -17.51 13.92
N PRO A 517 9.30 -17.81 15.01
CA PRO A 517 9.49 -19.20 15.44
C PRO A 517 8.14 -19.91 15.70
N LYS A 518 7.90 -21.07 15.07
CA LYS A 518 6.65 -21.86 15.25
C LYS A 518 6.30 -22.13 16.72
N LYS A 519 7.32 -22.36 17.56
CA LYS A 519 7.15 -22.55 19.01
C LYS A 519 6.59 -21.30 19.69
N ARG A 520 6.96 -20.10 19.23
CA ARG A 520 6.50 -18.82 19.76
C ARG A 520 5.04 -18.55 19.38
N LEU A 521 4.64 -18.84 18.15
CA LEU A 521 3.22 -18.78 17.73
C LEU A 521 2.33 -19.69 18.60
N ALA A 522 2.75 -20.93 18.84
CA ALA A 522 2.02 -21.83 19.74
C ALA A 522 1.97 -21.32 21.19
N GLN A 523 2.99 -20.58 21.64
CA GLN A 523 3.00 -19.95 22.95
C GLN A 523 2.04 -18.76 23.03
N TYR A 524 1.91 -17.97 21.96
CA TYR A 524 0.93 -16.87 21.90
C TYR A 524 -0.49 -17.38 21.98
N LYS A 525 -0.82 -18.44 21.25
CA LYS A 525 -2.12 -19.11 21.34
C LYS A 525 -2.43 -19.58 22.77
N LEU A 526 -1.45 -20.15 23.46
CA LEU A 526 -1.63 -20.55 24.86
C LEU A 526 -1.87 -19.34 25.78
N LEU A 527 -1.17 -18.21 25.54
CA LEU A 527 -1.38 -16.99 26.31
C LEU A 527 -2.77 -16.40 26.06
N GLU A 528 -3.21 -16.33 24.81
CA GLU A 528 -4.56 -15.89 24.45
C GLU A 528 -5.62 -16.71 25.19
N GLN A 529 -5.54 -18.04 25.13
CA GLN A 529 -6.48 -18.94 25.82
C GLN A 529 -6.47 -18.73 27.34
N ASN A 530 -5.29 -18.61 27.93
CA ASN A 530 -5.16 -18.38 29.37
C ASN A 530 -5.77 -17.03 29.78
N PHE A 531 -5.44 -15.96 29.05
CA PHE A 531 -6.01 -14.63 29.30
C PHE A 531 -7.52 -14.60 29.06
N GLU A 532 -8.04 -15.33 28.08
CA GLU A 532 -9.48 -15.40 27.84
C GLU A 532 -10.23 -15.96 29.06
N HIS A 533 -9.66 -17.00 29.70
CA HIS A 533 -10.22 -17.62 30.91
C HIS A 533 -9.90 -16.89 32.22
N LEU A 534 -8.96 -15.94 32.20
CA LEU A 534 -8.57 -15.16 33.37
C LEU A 534 -9.70 -14.18 33.75
N LYS A 535 -10.29 -14.37 34.94
CA LYS A 535 -11.24 -13.44 35.52
C LYS A 535 -10.49 -12.41 36.36
N THR A 536 -10.51 -11.15 35.94
CA THR A 536 -9.80 -10.07 36.62
C THR A 536 -10.42 -8.70 36.32
N ASP A 537 -10.44 -7.83 37.33
CA ASP A 537 -10.81 -6.42 37.19
C ASP A 537 -9.57 -5.53 36.97
N ASP A 538 -8.37 -6.11 36.94
CA ASP A 538 -7.13 -5.37 36.67
C ASP A 538 -7.11 -4.87 35.22
N ALA A 539 -6.99 -3.55 35.06
CA ALA A 539 -7.02 -2.90 33.76
C ALA A 539 -5.85 -3.32 32.86
N PHE A 540 -4.66 -3.52 33.41
CA PHE A 540 -3.47 -3.90 32.65
C PHE A 540 -3.56 -5.36 32.16
N LEU A 541 -4.06 -6.27 32.99
CA LEU A 541 -4.32 -7.65 32.58
C LEU A 541 -5.41 -7.72 31.50
N ASN A 542 -6.44 -6.87 31.58
CA ASN A 542 -7.46 -6.75 30.54
C ASN A 542 -6.91 -6.17 29.21
N GLN A 543 -5.93 -5.27 29.28
CA GLN A 543 -5.21 -4.79 28.10
C GLN A 543 -4.34 -5.90 27.49
N LEU A 544 -3.61 -6.68 28.29
CA LEU A 544 -2.84 -7.85 27.81
C LEU A 544 -3.76 -8.91 27.18
N LYS A 545 -4.92 -9.18 27.79
CA LYS A 545 -5.95 -10.05 27.21
C LYS A 545 -6.35 -9.56 25.81
N THR A 546 -6.63 -8.27 25.68
CA THR A 546 -7.01 -7.67 24.39
C THR A 546 -5.86 -7.73 23.37
N PHE A 547 -4.61 -7.46 23.80
CA PHE A 547 -3.41 -7.58 22.97
C PHE A 547 -3.24 -8.99 22.38
N PHE A 548 -3.28 -10.03 23.22
CA PHE A 548 -3.10 -11.41 22.74
C PHE A 548 -4.27 -11.90 21.89
N LYS A 549 -5.48 -11.37 22.10
CA LYS A 549 -6.62 -11.63 21.23
C LYS A 549 -6.44 -11.03 19.83
N ILE A 550 -5.94 -9.80 19.73
CA ILE A 550 -5.59 -9.18 18.43
C ILE A 550 -4.50 -10.02 17.75
N LEU A 551 -3.46 -10.39 18.50
CA LEU A 551 -2.34 -11.16 17.97
C LEU A 551 -2.79 -12.53 17.44
N GLU A 552 -3.63 -13.29 18.16
CA GLU A 552 -4.15 -14.56 17.66
C GLU A 552 -4.99 -14.37 16.41
N LYS A 553 -5.89 -13.36 16.38
CA LYS A 553 -6.70 -13.05 15.19
C LYS A 553 -5.83 -12.81 13.95
N LEU A 554 -4.86 -11.91 14.04
CA LEU A 554 -3.89 -11.62 12.97
C LEU A 554 -2.98 -12.83 12.64
N SER A 555 -2.77 -13.75 13.59
CA SER A 555 -2.03 -14.99 13.34
C SER A 555 -2.88 -16.07 12.66
N SER A 556 -4.19 -15.92 12.62
CA SER A 556 -5.16 -16.89 12.11
C SER A 556 -6.02 -16.35 10.96
N GLY A 557 -5.53 -15.31 10.27
CA GLY A 557 -6.16 -14.73 9.09
C GLY A 557 -6.42 -15.74 7.98
N ASP A 558 -7.18 -15.27 6.98
CA ASP A 558 -7.52 -16.04 5.81
C ASP A 558 -6.27 -16.37 4.95
N ALA A 559 -6.41 -17.27 3.97
CA ALA A 559 -5.26 -17.66 3.14
C ALA A 559 -4.75 -16.45 2.34
N SER A 560 -3.45 -16.15 2.45
CA SER A 560 -2.86 -14.95 1.83
C SER A 560 -1.54 -15.20 1.11
N ASP A 561 -0.94 -16.40 1.17
CA ASP A 561 0.29 -16.73 0.42
C ASP A 561 -0.01 -17.40 -0.94
N HIS A 562 -0.40 -18.68 -0.96
CA HIS A 562 -0.73 -19.43 -2.20
C HIS A 562 -2.03 -20.23 -2.05
N PHE A 563 -3.08 -19.86 -2.79
CA PHE A 563 -4.41 -20.46 -2.61
C PHE A 563 -5.26 -20.43 -3.88
N LYS A 564 -6.33 -21.23 -3.89
CA LYS A 564 -7.37 -21.24 -4.94
C LYS A 564 -8.68 -20.65 -4.42
N ILE A 565 -9.40 -20.00 -5.32
CA ILE A 565 -10.76 -19.51 -5.11
C ILE A 565 -11.68 -20.24 -6.09
N ASP A 566 -12.76 -20.84 -5.58
CA ASP A 566 -13.86 -21.40 -6.38
C ASP A 566 -15.16 -20.67 -5.99
N PHE A 567 -15.56 -19.69 -6.81
CA PHE A 567 -16.77 -18.91 -6.55
C PHE A 567 -18.07 -19.70 -6.75
N GLN A 568 -18.05 -20.83 -7.48
CA GLN A 568 -19.24 -21.68 -7.62
C GLN A 568 -19.51 -22.47 -6.35
N LYS A 569 -18.45 -22.88 -5.65
CA LYS A 569 -18.55 -23.57 -4.36
C LYS A 569 -18.54 -22.63 -3.16
N GLY A 570 -18.12 -21.39 -3.35
CA GLY A 570 -17.88 -20.45 -2.24
C GLY A 570 -16.70 -20.90 -1.37
N GLU A 571 -15.68 -21.51 -1.97
CA GLU A 571 -14.55 -22.13 -1.28
C GLU A 571 -13.24 -21.40 -1.57
N ILE A 572 -12.39 -21.30 -0.55
CA ILE A 572 -10.99 -20.90 -0.66
C ILE A 572 -10.15 -22.02 -0.05
N VAL A 573 -9.14 -22.46 -0.79
CA VAL A 573 -8.30 -23.62 -0.43
C VAL A 573 -6.84 -23.22 -0.51
N ASN A 574 -6.15 -23.26 0.63
CA ASN A 574 -4.70 -23.04 0.69
C ASN A 574 -3.96 -24.18 -0.02
N LEU A 575 -2.90 -23.85 -0.77
CA LEU A 575 -2.10 -24.78 -1.56
C LEU A 575 -0.71 -25.05 -0.95
N ASN A 576 -0.37 -24.39 0.17
CA ASN A 576 0.91 -24.49 0.85
C ASN A 576 1.12 -25.78 1.67
#